data_AF-A0A814ZGU3-F1
#
_entry.id   AF-A0A814ZGU3-F1
#
_cell.length_a   1.000
_cell.length_b   1.000
_cell.length_c   1.000
_cell.angle_alpha   90.00
_cell.angle_beta   90.00
_cell.angle_gamma   90.00
#
_symmetry.space_group_name_H-M   'P 1'
#
loop_
_entity.id
_entity.type
_entity.pdbx_description
1 polymer ?
#
loop_
_entity_poly.entity_id
_entity_poly.type
_entity_poly.pdbx_seq_one_letter_code
_entity_poly.pdbx_strand_id
1 'polypeptide(L)'
;MHEHDYLVLVNETFASKLRGLRGYEIVFICDDSGSMQAPIGRASGPGQQRSTRWEELKKTVSIVVDLASTIDPDGVDVYFLNRKPLLNVHSSKELAPTFAIPPNGLTPIVQILRQVLHDKKQEIQKRKLLIVIATDGIPTDNNGQPNVQEFYQILAHERVPIDRVPVTIMACTGEY
;
A
#
# COMPACT_ATOMS: atom_id res chain seq x y z
N MET A 1 -0.11 -18.76 -40.74
CA MET A 1 0.65 -17.64 -40.15
C MET A 1 -0.08 -17.29 -38.87
N HIS A 2 0.35 -17.89 -37.75
CA HIS A 2 -0.34 -17.82 -36.47
C HIS A 2 0.14 -16.56 -35.74
N GLU A 3 -0.77 -15.60 -35.57
CA GLU A 3 -0.61 -14.46 -34.69
C GLU A 3 -1.03 -14.93 -33.30
N HIS A 4 -0.05 -15.10 -32.42
CA HIS A 4 -0.27 -15.59 -31.06
C HIS A 4 -0.90 -14.47 -30.22
N ASP A 5 -2.13 -14.72 -29.78
CA ASP A 5 -2.82 -14.01 -28.72
C ASP A 5 -1.93 -13.88 -27.47
N TYR A 6 -1.52 -12.65 -27.14
CA TYR A 6 -1.01 -12.31 -25.82
C TYR A 6 -2.19 -12.10 -24.85
N LEU A 7 -2.95 -13.15 -24.60
CA LEU A 7 -3.80 -13.22 -23.42
C LEU A 7 -2.94 -13.77 -22.28
N VAL A 8 -2.47 -12.87 -21.42
CA VAL A 8 -1.94 -13.27 -20.11
C VAL A 8 -3.07 -14.00 -19.41
N LEU A 9 -2.98 -15.33 -19.39
CA LEU A 9 -3.91 -16.20 -18.67
C LEU A 9 -3.80 -15.84 -17.18
N VAL A 10 -4.73 -15.02 -16.74
CA VAL A 10 -5.05 -14.87 -15.32
C VAL A 10 -5.47 -16.26 -14.85
N ASN A 11 -4.54 -17.02 -14.27
CA ASN A 11 -4.77 -18.37 -13.77
C ASN A 11 -6.08 -18.35 -12.94
N GLU A 12 -6.98 -19.30 -13.16
CA GLU A 12 -8.28 -19.36 -12.46
C GLU A 12 -8.14 -19.25 -10.94
N THR A 13 -7.04 -19.77 -10.38
CA THR A 13 -6.68 -19.65 -8.97
C THR A 13 -6.43 -18.20 -8.56
N PHE A 14 -5.72 -17.43 -9.38
CA PHE A 14 -5.45 -16.02 -9.14
C PHE A 14 -6.73 -15.18 -9.33
N ALA A 15 -7.53 -15.46 -10.37
CA ALA A 15 -8.82 -14.81 -10.56
C ALA A 15 -9.81 -15.11 -9.41
N SER A 16 -9.76 -16.32 -8.85
CA SER A 16 -10.57 -16.71 -7.68
C SER A 16 -10.11 -15.99 -6.41
N LYS A 17 -8.80 -15.88 -6.18
CA LYS A 17 -8.23 -15.10 -5.08
C LYS A 17 -8.60 -13.61 -5.17
N LEU A 18 -8.52 -13.02 -6.37
CA LEU A 18 -8.96 -11.64 -6.62
C LEU A 18 -10.46 -11.47 -6.38
N ARG A 19 -11.29 -12.43 -6.79
CA ARG A 19 -12.73 -12.44 -6.45
C ARG A 19 -12.98 -12.48 -4.94
N GLY A 20 -12.09 -13.10 -4.17
CA GLY A 20 -12.14 -13.09 -2.70
C GLY A 20 -11.97 -11.70 -2.07
N LEU A 21 -11.45 -10.72 -2.82
CA LEU A 21 -11.38 -9.31 -2.40
C LEU A 21 -12.68 -8.55 -2.66
N ARG A 22 -13.66 -9.14 -3.37
CA ARG A 22 -14.96 -8.49 -3.56
C ARG A 22 -15.64 -8.26 -2.22
N GLY A 23 -16.18 -7.05 -2.05
CA GLY A 23 -16.84 -6.64 -0.82
C GLY A 23 -15.88 -6.32 0.32
N TYR A 24 -14.57 -6.19 0.05
CA TYR A 24 -13.68 -5.47 0.95
C TYR A 24 -13.66 -3.98 0.59
N GLU A 25 -13.61 -3.15 1.61
CA GLU A 25 -13.00 -1.82 1.53
C GLU A 25 -11.48 -2.02 1.50
N ILE A 26 -10.78 -1.45 0.52
CA ILE A 26 -9.33 -1.60 0.39
C ILE A 26 -8.64 -0.27 0.73
N VAL A 27 -7.72 -0.31 1.70
CA VAL A 27 -6.87 0.81 2.08
C VAL A 27 -5.40 0.46 1.92
N PHE A 28 -4.65 1.31 1.23
CA PHE A 28 -3.20 1.32 1.24
C PHE A 28 -2.66 2.35 2.22
N ILE A 29 -1.69 1.96 3.03
CA ILE A 29 -0.83 2.88 3.80
C ILE A 29 0.55 2.84 3.16
N CYS A 30 0.88 3.89 2.41
CA CYS A 30 2.11 4.03 1.65
C CYS A 30 3.18 4.73 2.49
N ASP A 31 4.30 4.07 2.70
CA ASP A 31 5.49 4.68 3.28
C ASP A 31 6.10 5.67 2.30
N ASP A 32 6.08 6.93 2.70
CA ASP A 32 6.70 8.03 2.00
C ASP A 32 7.76 8.73 2.87
N SER A 33 8.40 7.97 3.76
CA SER A 33 9.52 8.43 4.59
C SER A 33 10.82 8.58 3.80
N GLY A 34 11.82 9.24 4.40
CA GLY A 34 13.10 9.48 3.74
C GLY A 34 13.86 8.21 3.31
N SER A 35 13.70 7.08 4.02
CA SER A 35 14.37 5.82 3.68
C SER A 35 13.94 5.26 2.32
N MET A 36 12.73 5.59 1.87
CA MET A 36 12.19 5.15 0.58
C MET A 36 12.93 5.76 -0.63
N GLN A 37 13.80 6.76 -0.43
CA GLN A 37 14.72 7.24 -1.46
C GLN A 37 15.90 6.29 -1.72
N ALA A 38 16.11 5.27 -0.87
CA ALA A 38 17.18 4.32 -1.06
C ALA A 38 17.06 3.59 -2.41
N PRO A 39 18.18 3.38 -3.12
CA PRO A 39 18.18 2.66 -4.38
C PRO A 39 17.89 1.17 -4.19
N ILE A 40 17.22 0.57 -5.17
CA ILE A 40 16.99 -0.87 -5.29
C ILE A 40 18.01 -1.45 -6.28
N GLY A 41 18.52 -2.65 -5.95
CA GLY A 41 19.36 -3.45 -6.82
C GLY A 41 20.78 -2.89 -6.99
N ARG A 42 21.58 -3.62 -7.79
CA ARG A 42 22.93 -3.19 -8.18
C ARG A 42 22.84 -2.26 -9.39
N ALA A 43 23.74 -1.28 -9.49
CA ALA A 43 23.85 -0.48 -10.71
C ALA A 43 24.08 -1.41 -11.90
N SER A 44 23.20 -1.33 -12.91
CA SER A 44 23.34 -2.12 -14.15
C SER A 44 24.37 -1.53 -15.13
N GLY A 45 25.10 -0.49 -14.72
CA GLY A 45 26.22 0.11 -15.47
C GLY A 45 26.56 1.54 -15.02
N PRO A 46 27.65 2.13 -15.53
CA PRO A 46 27.98 3.53 -15.29
C PRO A 46 26.90 4.44 -15.89
N GLY A 47 26.36 5.38 -15.09
CA GLY A 47 25.41 6.39 -15.56
C GLY A 47 23.93 5.98 -15.58
N GLN A 48 23.56 4.75 -15.20
CA GLN A 48 22.15 4.38 -15.06
C GLN A 48 21.60 4.79 -13.70
N GLN A 49 20.49 5.54 -13.71
CA GLN A 49 19.76 5.94 -12.51
C GLN A 49 19.11 4.69 -11.88
N ARG A 50 19.48 4.39 -10.63
CA ARG A 50 18.88 3.28 -9.88
C ARG A 50 17.43 3.62 -9.55
N SER A 51 16.52 2.66 -9.76
CA SER A 51 15.16 2.77 -9.23
C SER A 51 15.24 2.85 -7.70
N THR A 52 14.41 3.65 -7.07
CA THR A 52 14.33 3.72 -5.61
C THR A 52 13.18 2.88 -5.10
N ARG A 53 13.15 2.60 -3.79
CA ARG A 53 12.03 1.93 -3.10
C ARG A 53 10.71 2.65 -3.33
N TRP A 54 10.75 3.97 -3.38
CA TRP A 54 9.62 4.81 -3.76
C TRP A 54 9.11 4.56 -5.18
N GLU A 55 10.00 4.44 -6.16
CA GLU A 55 9.60 4.16 -7.55
C GLU A 55 9.03 2.74 -7.71
N GLU A 56 9.52 1.77 -6.94
CA GLU A 56 8.91 0.43 -6.88
C GLU A 56 7.52 0.49 -6.24
N LEU A 57 7.40 1.13 -5.06
CA LEU A 57 6.12 1.30 -4.38
C LEU A 57 5.08 1.96 -5.31
N LYS A 58 5.46 3.06 -5.97
CA LYS A 58 4.62 3.79 -6.92
C LYS A 58 4.09 2.86 -8.02
N LYS A 59 4.95 2.06 -8.64
CA LYS A 59 4.56 1.10 -9.69
C LYS A 59 3.59 0.05 -9.15
N THR A 60 3.91 -0.54 -8.01
CA THR A 60 3.09 -1.58 -7.39
C THR A 60 1.72 -1.06 -7.00
N VAL A 61 1.64 0.09 -6.30
CA VAL A 61 0.37 0.70 -5.90
C VAL A 61 -0.44 1.12 -7.13
N SER A 62 0.20 1.67 -8.17
CA SER A 62 -0.49 2.02 -9.42
C SER A 62 -1.17 0.80 -10.07
N ILE A 63 -0.45 -0.33 -10.18
CA ILE A 63 -1.00 -1.57 -10.73
C ILE A 63 -2.15 -2.09 -9.86
N VAL A 64 -1.96 -2.09 -8.53
CA VAL A 64 -2.99 -2.61 -7.62
C VAL A 64 -4.23 -1.72 -7.61
N VAL A 65 -4.09 -0.40 -7.65
CA VAL A 65 -5.24 0.51 -7.75
C VAL A 65 -6.00 0.26 -9.04
N ASP A 66 -5.34 0.26 -10.20
CA ASP A 66 -6.02 0.00 -11.47
C ASP A 66 -6.72 -1.37 -11.49
N LEU A 67 -6.14 -2.40 -10.86
CA LEU A 67 -6.76 -3.71 -10.73
C LEU A 67 -7.94 -3.71 -9.73
N ALA A 68 -7.74 -3.15 -8.54
CA ALA A 68 -8.71 -3.13 -7.47
C ALA A 68 -9.95 -2.32 -7.85
N SER A 69 -9.79 -1.22 -8.59
CA SER A 69 -10.90 -0.41 -9.11
C SER A 69 -11.76 -1.15 -10.14
N THR A 70 -11.30 -2.28 -10.71
CA THR A 70 -12.17 -3.18 -11.52
C THR A 70 -13.03 -4.12 -10.66
N ILE A 71 -12.71 -4.26 -9.38
CA ILE A 71 -13.31 -5.22 -8.44
C ILE A 71 -14.17 -4.50 -7.39
N ASP A 72 -13.68 -3.36 -6.87
CA ASP A 72 -14.37 -2.48 -5.93
C ASP A 72 -14.88 -1.23 -6.68
N PRO A 73 -16.20 -1.09 -6.88
CA PRO A 73 -16.77 0.05 -7.58
C PRO A 73 -16.65 1.36 -6.79
N ASP A 74 -16.33 1.32 -5.49
CA ASP A 74 -16.15 2.51 -4.64
C ASP A 74 -14.72 3.08 -4.71
N GLY A 75 -13.79 2.34 -5.34
CA GLY A 75 -12.39 2.73 -5.46
C GLY A 75 -11.53 2.27 -4.28
N VAL A 76 -10.30 2.77 -4.23
CA VAL A 76 -9.31 2.42 -3.20
C VAL A 76 -8.86 3.67 -2.47
N ASP A 77 -8.72 3.56 -1.16
CA ASP A 77 -8.17 4.63 -0.35
C ASP A 77 -6.65 4.49 -0.20
N VAL A 78 -5.92 5.57 -0.41
CA VAL A 78 -4.46 5.62 -0.32
C VAL A 78 -4.04 6.66 0.70
N TYR A 79 -3.65 6.18 1.87
CA TYR A 79 -3.03 6.95 2.94
C TYR A 79 -1.52 6.96 2.74
N PHE A 80 -0.89 8.01 3.21
CA PHE A 80 0.56 8.17 3.22
C PHE A 80 1.02 8.48 4.63
N LEU A 81 2.28 8.19 4.96
CA LEU A 81 2.81 8.44 6.29
C LEU A 81 3.01 9.93 6.60
N ASN A 82 3.41 10.71 5.60
CA ASN A 82 3.86 12.10 5.76
C ASN A 82 3.09 13.10 4.88
N ARG A 83 1.99 12.70 4.24
CA ARG A 83 1.12 13.58 3.43
C ARG A 83 -0.35 13.19 3.52
N LYS A 84 -1.21 14.06 2.97
CA LYS A 84 -2.67 13.85 2.97
C LYS A 84 -3.06 12.59 2.19
N PRO A 85 -4.11 11.86 2.62
CA PRO A 85 -4.62 10.72 1.89
C PRO A 85 -5.32 11.14 0.60
N LEU A 86 -5.39 10.21 -0.35
CA LEU A 86 -6.28 10.23 -1.50
C LEU A 86 -7.36 9.19 -1.27
N LEU A 87 -8.64 9.58 -1.34
CA LEU A 87 -9.76 8.71 -1.04
C LEU A 87 -10.53 8.37 -2.32
N ASN A 88 -11.14 7.18 -2.38
CA ASN A 88 -11.93 6.69 -3.51
C ASN A 88 -11.19 6.80 -4.85
N VAL A 89 -9.94 6.36 -4.89
CA VAL A 89 -9.13 6.39 -6.11
C VAL A 89 -9.58 5.29 -7.05
N HIS A 90 -9.87 5.65 -8.30
CA HIS A 90 -10.34 4.72 -9.33
C HIS A 90 -9.30 4.46 -10.43
N SER A 91 -8.25 5.26 -10.49
CA SER A 91 -7.17 5.08 -11.46
C SER A 91 -5.82 5.53 -10.90
N SER A 92 -4.77 4.81 -11.30
CA SER A 92 -3.37 5.19 -11.05
C SER A 92 -3.02 6.60 -11.53
N LYS A 93 -3.74 7.14 -12.53
CA LYS A 93 -3.57 8.52 -13.02
C LYS A 93 -3.81 9.56 -11.92
N GLU A 94 -4.73 9.30 -11.00
CA GLU A 94 -5.05 10.19 -9.88
C GLU A 94 -3.93 10.21 -8.83
N LEU A 95 -3.12 9.16 -8.78
CA LEU A 95 -1.98 9.07 -7.87
C LEU A 95 -0.76 9.85 -8.39
N ALA A 96 -0.68 10.10 -9.71
CA ALA A 96 0.50 10.65 -10.36
C ALA A 96 0.96 12.01 -9.77
N PRO A 97 0.08 12.99 -9.46
CA PRO A 97 0.50 14.24 -8.84
C PRO A 97 1.13 14.03 -7.46
N THR A 98 0.57 13.13 -6.65
CA THR A 98 1.06 12.85 -5.30
C THR A 98 2.38 12.09 -5.33
N PHE A 99 2.54 11.14 -6.26
CA PHE A 99 3.80 10.40 -6.43
C PHE A 99 4.91 11.20 -7.10
N ALA A 100 4.61 12.33 -7.74
CA ALA A 100 5.63 13.25 -8.26
C ALA A 100 6.41 13.96 -7.15
N ILE A 101 5.87 14.00 -5.93
CA ILE A 101 6.54 14.57 -4.75
C ILE A 101 7.41 13.47 -4.10
N PRO A 102 8.73 13.67 -4.00
CA PRO A 102 9.63 12.71 -3.37
C PRO A 102 9.23 12.39 -1.92
N PRO A 103 9.53 11.18 -1.43
CA PRO A 103 9.24 10.81 -0.04
C PRO A 103 10.22 11.50 0.91
N ASN A 104 9.73 11.92 2.06
CA ASN A 104 10.50 12.59 3.11
C ASN A 104 9.77 12.45 4.45
N GLY A 105 10.52 12.51 5.55
CA GLY A 105 9.98 12.44 6.91
C GLY A 105 10.26 11.10 7.58
N LEU A 106 9.54 10.87 8.68
CA LEU A 106 9.66 9.70 9.55
C LEU A 106 8.72 8.57 9.11
N THR A 107 8.62 7.52 9.91
CA THR A 107 7.79 6.33 9.62
C THR A 107 6.65 6.18 10.64
N PRO A 108 5.72 7.16 10.79
CA PRO A 108 4.66 7.17 11.81
C PRO A 108 3.50 6.19 11.51
N ILE A 109 3.80 4.91 11.24
CA ILE A 109 2.83 3.87 10.86
C ILE A 109 1.72 3.74 11.93
N VAL A 110 2.08 3.77 13.20
CA VAL A 110 1.17 3.67 14.35
C VAL A 110 0.07 4.75 14.28
N GLN A 111 0.47 6.01 14.04
CA GLN A 111 -0.44 7.14 13.97
C GLN A 111 -1.41 6.98 12.79
N ILE A 112 -0.88 6.68 11.61
CA ILE A 112 -1.70 6.57 10.40
C ILE A 112 -2.61 5.34 10.45
N LEU A 113 -2.15 4.22 11.02
CA LEU A 113 -3.00 3.04 11.19
C LEU A 113 -4.19 3.34 12.12
N ARG A 114 -3.97 4.05 13.24
CA ARG A 114 -5.08 4.49 14.11
C ARG A 114 -6.02 5.45 13.38
N GLN A 115 -5.48 6.37 12.59
CA GLN A 115 -6.29 7.27 11.77
C GLN A 115 -7.18 6.48 10.81
N VAL A 116 -6.64 5.51 10.06
CA VAL A 116 -7.42 4.65 9.15
C VAL A 116 -8.52 3.89 9.90
N LEU A 117 -8.20 3.28 11.04
CA LEU A 117 -9.19 2.56 11.86
C LEU A 117 -10.32 3.49 12.35
N HIS A 118 -9.99 4.74 12.67
CA HIS A 118 -10.96 5.76 13.05
C HIS A 118 -11.83 6.19 11.87
N ASP A 119 -11.21 6.61 10.78
CA ASP A 119 -11.87 7.14 9.58
C ASP A 119 -12.79 6.08 8.94
N LYS A 120 -12.39 4.80 9.00
CA LYS A 120 -13.14 3.66 8.44
C LYS A 120 -14.04 2.94 9.45
N LYS A 121 -14.23 3.47 10.66
CA LYS A 121 -15.03 2.82 11.70
C LYS A 121 -16.45 2.42 11.24
N GLN A 122 -17.09 3.27 10.44
CA GLN A 122 -18.42 2.99 9.89
C GLN A 122 -18.39 1.93 8.78
N GLU A 123 -17.37 1.98 7.91
CA GLU A 123 -17.23 1.00 6.82
C GLU A 123 -16.93 -0.39 7.34
N ILE A 124 -16.15 -0.51 8.42
CA ILE A 124 -15.88 -1.79 9.12
C ILE A 124 -17.18 -2.46 9.60
N GLN A 125 -18.25 -1.70 9.89
CA GLN A 125 -19.55 -2.27 10.26
C GLN A 125 -20.28 -2.83 9.04
N LYS A 126 -20.16 -2.18 7.88
CA LYS A 126 -20.87 -2.53 6.64
C LYS A 126 -20.18 -3.67 5.88
N ARG A 127 -18.86 -3.58 5.71
CA ARG A 127 -18.05 -4.54 4.96
C ARG A 127 -16.72 -4.85 5.66
N LYS A 128 -15.90 -5.75 5.11
CA LYS A 128 -14.56 -6.00 5.67
C LYS A 128 -13.58 -4.92 5.19
N LEU A 129 -12.59 -4.58 6.00
CA LEU A 129 -11.56 -3.60 5.67
C LEU A 129 -10.21 -4.30 5.51
N LEU A 130 -9.67 -4.33 4.29
CA LEU A 130 -8.32 -4.80 4.03
C LEU A 130 -7.36 -3.62 4.09
N ILE A 131 -6.39 -3.67 4.99
CA ILE A 131 -5.32 -2.67 5.09
C ILE A 131 -4.01 -3.29 4.58
N VAL A 132 -3.40 -2.65 3.59
CA VAL A 132 -2.08 -3.01 3.07
C VAL A 132 -1.08 -1.93 3.48
N ILE A 133 -0.15 -2.26 4.37
CA ILE A 133 0.93 -1.35 4.80
C ILE A 133 2.16 -1.64 3.95
N ALA A 134 2.59 -0.67 3.15
CA ALA A 134 3.73 -0.81 2.27
C ALA A 134 4.90 0.04 2.78
N THR A 135 5.96 -0.60 3.29
CA THR A 135 7.06 0.09 4.00
C THR A 135 8.39 -0.63 3.80
N ASP A 136 9.51 0.10 3.91
CA ASP A 136 10.87 -0.44 3.90
C ASP A 136 11.53 -0.48 5.29
N GLY A 137 10.80 -0.08 6.33
CA GLY A 137 11.36 0.20 7.64
C GLY A 137 10.46 -0.22 8.80
N ILE A 138 10.91 0.15 10.00
CA ILE A 138 10.17 -0.06 11.24
C ILE A 138 9.37 1.20 11.61
N PRO A 139 8.21 1.05 12.28
CA PRO A 139 7.47 2.18 12.83
C PRO A 139 8.35 3.07 13.73
N THR A 140 8.18 4.38 13.62
CA THR A 140 8.80 5.38 14.50
C THR A 140 7.78 6.28 15.17
N ASP A 141 8.12 6.82 16.35
CA ASP A 141 7.39 7.90 17.00
C ASP A 141 7.70 9.28 16.38
N ASN A 142 7.16 10.34 16.98
CA ASN A 142 7.38 11.72 16.54
C ASN A 142 8.83 12.22 16.69
N ASN A 143 9.66 11.50 17.44
CA ASN A 143 11.08 11.80 17.65
C ASN A 143 11.98 10.90 16.78
N GLY A 144 11.40 10.07 15.91
CA GLY A 144 12.13 9.11 15.08
C GLY A 144 12.62 7.88 15.85
N GLN A 145 12.15 7.64 17.07
CA GLN A 145 12.51 6.46 17.85
C GLN A 145 11.62 5.26 17.46
N PRO A 146 12.18 4.04 17.40
CA PRO A 146 11.39 2.85 17.08
C PRO A 146 10.23 2.62 18.05
N ASN A 147 9.01 2.41 17.54
CA ASN A 147 7.81 2.13 18.34
C ASN A 147 7.08 0.83 17.94
N VAL A 148 7.86 -0.20 17.61
CA VAL A 148 7.38 -1.54 17.19
C VAL A 148 6.40 -2.16 18.20
N GLN A 149 6.61 -1.95 19.50
CA GLN A 149 5.72 -2.49 20.54
C GLN A 149 4.31 -1.91 20.44
N GLU A 150 4.19 -0.63 20.15
CA GLU A 150 2.89 0.04 19.99
C GLU A 150 2.20 -0.39 18.70
N PHE A 151 2.97 -0.59 17.63
CA PHE A 151 2.45 -1.17 16.39
C PHE A 151 1.87 -2.56 16.62
N TYR A 152 2.57 -3.42 17.39
CA TYR A 152 2.05 -4.72 17.78
C TYR A 152 0.74 -4.60 18.59
N GLN A 153 0.67 -3.66 19.55
CA GLN A 153 -0.53 -3.43 20.36
C GLN A 153 -1.75 -3.06 19.51
N ILE A 154 -1.58 -2.16 18.52
CA ILE A 154 -2.66 -1.82 17.58
C ILE A 154 -3.12 -3.07 16.83
N LEU A 155 -2.17 -3.83 16.28
CA LEU A 155 -2.49 -5.04 15.53
C LEU A 155 -3.17 -6.11 16.39
N ALA A 156 -2.80 -6.25 17.66
CA ALA A 156 -3.35 -7.27 18.53
C ALA A 156 -4.70 -6.89 19.15
N HIS A 157 -4.94 -5.60 19.42
CA HIS A 157 -6.00 -5.17 20.33
C HIS A 157 -6.89 -4.04 19.82
N GLU A 158 -6.43 -3.18 18.90
CA GLU A 158 -7.21 -2.02 18.46
C GLU A 158 -7.99 -2.27 17.16
N ARG A 159 -7.63 -3.31 16.39
CA ARG A 159 -8.37 -3.75 15.19
C ARG A 159 -9.66 -4.49 15.58
N VAL A 160 -10.75 -3.75 15.80
CA VAL A 160 -12.01 -4.35 16.27
C VAL A 160 -13.14 -4.19 15.23
N PRO A 161 -13.84 -5.28 14.85
CA PRO A 161 -13.54 -6.68 15.19
C PRO A 161 -12.41 -7.24 14.31
N ILE A 162 -11.52 -8.03 14.92
CA ILE A 162 -10.21 -8.42 14.34
C ILE A 162 -10.31 -9.22 13.04
N ASP A 163 -11.38 -10.01 12.90
CA ASP A 163 -11.68 -10.86 11.74
C ASP A 163 -12.22 -10.07 10.54
N ARG A 164 -12.65 -8.82 10.76
CA ARG A 164 -13.13 -7.92 9.71
C ARG A 164 -12.08 -6.93 9.23
N VAL A 165 -10.93 -6.85 9.91
CA VAL A 165 -9.87 -5.89 9.58
C VAL A 165 -8.53 -6.60 9.34
N PRO A 166 -8.41 -7.48 8.32
CA PRO A 166 -7.11 -8.05 7.97
C PRO A 166 -6.11 -6.95 7.61
N VAL A 167 -4.90 -7.06 8.15
CA VAL A 167 -3.78 -6.18 7.85
C VAL A 167 -2.66 -7.02 7.27
N THR A 168 -2.07 -6.58 6.18
CA THR A 168 -0.90 -7.21 5.57
C THR A 168 0.20 -6.17 5.36
N ILE A 169 1.45 -6.62 5.40
CA ILE A 169 2.63 -5.77 5.26
C ILE A 169 3.35 -6.17 3.97
N MET A 170 3.56 -5.20 3.09
CA MET A 170 4.35 -5.33 1.86
C MET A 170 5.70 -4.66 2.06
N ALA A 171 6.76 -5.46 2.14
CA ALA A 171 8.12 -4.95 2.29
C ALA A 171 8.61 -4.30 0.99
N CYS A 172 9.17 -3.10 1.09
CA CYS A 172 9.74 -2.34 -0.03
C CYS A 172 11.27 -2.36 0.01
N THR A 173 11.90 -3.54 0.14
CA THR A 173 13.34 -3.66 0.41
C THR A 173 14.21 -3.90 -0.82
N GLY A 174 13.61 -4.17 -1.99
CA GLY A 174 14.34 -4.38 -3.23
C GLY A 174 15.12 -5.70 -3.33
N GLU A 175 14.82 -6.67 -2.45
CA GLU A 175 15.39 -8.01 -2.45
C GLU A 175 14.35 -9.02 -2.95
N TYR A 176 14.33 -9.24 -4.28
CA TYR A 176 13.60 -10.32 -4.93
C TYR A 176 14.51 -11.03 -5.92
#